data_AF-A0A6I6XVR1-F1
#
_entry.id   AF-A0A6I6XVR1-F1
#
_cell.length_a   1.000
_cell.length_b   1.000
_cell.length_c   1.000
_cell.angle_alpha   90.00
_cell.angle_beta   90.00
_cell.angle_gamma   90.00
#
_symmetry.space_group_name_H-M   'P 1'
#
loop_
_entity.id
_entity.type
_entity.pdbx_description
1 polymer ?
#
loop_
_entity_poly.entity_id
_entity_poly.type
_entity_poly.pdbx_seq_one_letter_code
_entity_poly.pdbx_strand_id
1 'polypeptide(L)'
;MAQVFEIYDASGNLTVDLASRVPRYLGQVTVDVTAGQVSHPAFAQGDAWYTMVPLNDNQDVYAGANYPAVTIDKANNRITWTARPQVGQFVFYPMQMVYGVY
;
A
#
# COMPACT_ATOMS: atom_id res chain seq x y z
N MET A 1 -6.06 -15.37 14.75
CA MET A 1 -5.11 -14.63 15.62
C MET A 1 -3.78 -14.62 14.90
N ALA A 2 -3.15 -13.46 14.75
CA ALA A 2 -1.78 -13.41 14.22
C ALA A 2 -0.85 -13.99 15.29
N GLN A 3 -0.03 -14.98 14.93
CA GLN A 3 1.07 -15.42 15.77
C GLN A 3 2.25 -14.51 15.53
N VAL A 4 2.87 -14.07 16.62
CA VAL A 4 4.00 -13.17 16.61
C VAL A 4 5.22 -13.90 17.16
N PHE A 5 6.39 -13.57 16.64
CA PHE A 5 7.66 -14.12 17.09
C PHE A 5 8.41 -13.08 17.92
N GLU A 6 8.68 -13.45 19.18
CA GLU A 6 9.44 -12.66 20.14
C GLU A 6 10.63 -13.49 20.63
N ILE A 7 11.82 -12.89 20.73
CA ILE A 7 13.01 -13.52 21.33
C ILE A 7 13.35 -12.76 22.60
N TYR A 8 13.54 -13.49 23.69
CA TYR A 8 13.99 -12.95 24.97
C TYR A 8 15.43 -13.39 25.26
N ASP A 9 16.21 -12.53 25.91
CA ASP A 9 17.52 -12.92 26.45
C ASP A 9 17.37 -13.83 27.69
N ALA A 10 18.51 -14.33 28.18
CA ALA A 10 18.56 -15.18 29.37
C ALA A 10 18.06 -14.49 30.66
N SER A 11 17.98 -13.16 30.67
CA SER A 11 17.49 -12.35 31.79
C SER A 11 15.98 -12.02 31.65
N GLY A 12 15.33 -12.46 30.57
CA GLY A 12 13.92 -12.20 30.30
C GLY A 12 13.64 -10.87 29.60
N ASN A 13 14.66 -10.14 29.11
CA ASN A 13 14.45 -8.92 28.35
C ASN A 13 14.13 -9.24 26.87
N LEU A 14 13.18 -8.51 26.29
CA LEU A 14 12.83 -8.62 24.88
C LEU A 14 13.98 -8.11 24.00
N THR A 15 14.49 -8.97 23.12
CA THR A 15 15.60 -8.65 22.21
C THR A 15 15.17 -8.53 20.76
N VAL A 16 14.13 -9.27 20.36
CA VAL A 16 13.52 -9.19 19.04
C VAL A 16 12.01 -9.24 19.22
N ASP A 17 11.32 -8.27 18.61
CA ASP A 17 9.86 -8.22 18.55
C ASP A 17 9.42 -8.03 17.09
N LEU A 18 8.78 -9.06 16.53
CA LEU A 18 8.20 -9.00 15.19
C LEU A 18 6.71 -8.59 15.18
N ALA A 19 6.11 -8.24 16.33
CA ALA A 19 4.73 -7.74 16.42
C ALA A 19 4.53 -6.49 15.58
N SER A 20 5.53 -5.62 15.62
CA SER A 20 5.60 -4.38 14.84
C SER A 20 5.59 -4.60 13.32
N ARG A 21 5.75 -5.85 12.84
CA ARG A 21 5.76 -6.21 11.41
C ARG A 21 4.55 -7.00 10.96
N VAL A 22 3.52 -7.13 11.79
CA VAL A 22 2.26 -7.76 11.37
C VAL A 22 1.45 -6.74 10.56
N PRO A 23 1.21 -6.96 9.26
CA PRO A 23 0.46 -6.02 8.45
C PRO A 23 -0.98 -5.91 8.94
N ARG A 24 -1.41 -4.67 9.20
CA ARG A 24 -2.77 -4.28 9.49
C ARG A 24 -3.37 -3.62 8.25
N TYR A 25 -4.40 -4.25 7.71
CA TYR A 25 -5.21 -3.68 6.64
C TYR A 25 -6.01 -2.47 7.16
N LEU A 26 -5.94 -1.34 6.45
CA LEU A 26 -6.68 -0.13 6.80
C LEU A 26 -7.82 0.16 5.84
N GLY A 27 -7.68 -0.19 4.56
CA GLY A 27 -8.73 0.04 3.60
C GLY A 27 -8.29 -0.17 2.16
N GLN A 28 -9.21 0.14 1.26
CA GLN A 28 -8.97 0.06 -0.17
C GLN A 28 -9.65 1.22 -0.90
N VAL A 29 -9.04 1.68 -1.99
CA VAL A 29 -9.58 2.72 -2.86
C VAL A 29 -9.35 2.38 -4.32
N THR A 30 -10.31 2.69 -5.19
CA THR A 30 -10.14 2.56 -6.63
C THR A 30 -9.30 3.73 -7.14
N VAL A 31 -8.21 3.41 -7.83
CA VAL A 31 -7.32 4.37 -8.48
C VAL A 31 -7.58 4.31 -9.98
N ASP A 32 -8.02 5.44 -10.52
CA ASP A 32 -8.33 5.63 -11.94
C ASP A 32 -7.39 6.65 -12.59
N VAL A 33 -7.86 7.34 -13.63
CA VAL A 33 -7.10 8.37 -14.36
C VAL A 33 -6.87 9.66 -13.55
N THR A 34 -7.55 9.82 -12.41
CA THR A 34 -7.48 11.03 -11.59
C THR A 34 -6.41 10.94 -10.50
N ALA A 35 -5.85 12.10 -10.14
CA ALA A 35 -4.98 12.20 -8.98
C ALA A 35 -5.81 12.07 -7.71
N GLY A 36 -5.23 11.49 -6.68
CA GLY A 36 -5.91 11.37 -5.40
C GLY A 36 -4.99 11.08 -4.24
N GLN A 37 -5.61 10.97 -3.08
CA GLN A 37 -4.91 10.64 -1.86
C GLN A 37 -5.84 9.89 -0.91
N VAL A 38 -5.22 9.13 -0.01
CA VAL A 38 -5.86 8.63 1.19
C VAL A 38 -5.03 9.03 2.40
N SER A 39 -5.70 9.53 3.43
CA SER A 39 -5.09 9.81 4.72
C SER A 39 -5.72 8.93 5.79
N HIS A 40 -4.91 8.49 6.74
CA HIS A 40 -5.37 7.68 7.85
C HIS A 40 -4.49 7.93 9.08
N PRO A 41 -5.05 8.20 10.28
CA PRO A 41 -4.25 8.47 11.48
C PRO A 41 -3.28 7.34 11.84
N ALA A 42 -3.62 6.09 11.53
CA ALA A 42 -2.76 4.94 11.81
C ALA A 42 -1.43 4.95 11.03
N PHE A 43 -1.31 5.72 9.94
CA PHE A 43 -0.03 5.88 9.24
C PHE A 43 1.07 6.53 10.10
N ALA A 44 0.70 7.22 11.19
CA ALA A 44 1.66 7.74 12.16
C ALA A 44 2.25 6.66 13.10
N GLN A 45 1.60 5.49 13.16
CA GLN A 45 1.86 4.44 14.15
C GLN A 45 2.70 3.28 13.61
N GLY A 46 3.12 3.35 12.34
CA GLY A 46 3.75 2.23 11.65
C GLY A 46 4.30 2.64 10.29
N ASP A 47 4.85 1.66 9.59
CA ASP A 47 5.26 1.87 8.20
C ASP A 47 4.09 1.57 7.27
N ALA A 48 3.61 2.61 6.59
CA ALA A 48 2.53 2.47 5.63
C ALA A 48 2.96 1.59 4.44
N TRP A 49 2.03 0.79 3.94
CA TRP A 49 2.21 -0.02 2.75
C TRP A 49 0.98 0.05 1.86
N TYR A 50 1.18 -0.23 0.58
CA TYR A 50 0.10 -0.42 -0.38
C TYR A 50 0.47 -1.53 -1.37
N THR A 51 -0.56 -2.10 -1.98
CA THR A 51 -0.44 -2.93 -3.18
C THR A 51 -1.52 -2.54 -4.17
N MET A 52 -1.24 -2.72 -5.46
CA MET A 52 -2.17 -2.43 -6.54
C MET A 52 -2.66 -3.73 -7.16
N VAL A 53 -3.97 -3.94 -7.12
CA VAL A 53 -4.63 -5.09 -7.73
C VAL A 53 -5.41 -4.60 -8.95
N PRO A 54 -5.11 -5.09 -10.15
CA PRO A 54 -5.89 -4.79 -11.36
C PRO A 54 -7.36 -5.21 -11.18
N LEU A 55 -8.30 -4.39 -11.62
CA LEU A 55 -9.74 -4.72 -11.57
C LEU A 55 -10.21 -5.55 -12.77
N ASN A 56 -9.32 -5.90 -13.70
CA ASN A 56 -9.62 -6.72 -14.86
C ASN A 56 -8.66 -7.91 -14.99
N ASP A 57 -9.17 -9.01 -15.55
CA ASP A 57 -8.43 -10.27 -15.70
C ASP A 57 -7.54 -10.31 -16.96
N ASN A 58 -7.49 -9.23 -17.75
CA ASN A 58 -6.72 -9.20 -18.99
C ASN A 58 -5.22 -9.14 -18.71
N GLN A 59 -4.56 -10.29 -18.80
CA GLN A 59 -3.12 -10.42 -18.56
C GLN A 59 -2.25 -9.68 -19.60
N ASP A 60 -2.77 -9.45 -20.81
CA ASP A 60 -2.05 -8.74 -21.87
C ASP A 60 -1.82 -7.24 -21.57
N VAL A 61 -2.52 -6.70 -20.57
CA VAL A 61 -2.37 -5.31 -20.10
C VAL A 61 -1.03 -5.11 -19.39
N TYR A 62 -0.44 -6.15 -18.81
CA TYR A 62 0.71 -6.00 -17.91
C TYR A 62 2.04 -5.72 -18.60
N ALA A 63 2.20 -6.09 -19.88
CA ALA A 63 3.45 -5.93 -20.62
C ALA A 63 3.72 -4.48 -21.09
N GLY A 64 2.81 -3.54 -20.82
CA GLY A 64 2.96 -2.11 -21.13
C GLY A 64 2.10 -1.19 -20.27
N ALA A 65 1.59 -1.67 -19.13
CA ALA A 65 0.70 -0.92 -18.26
C ALA A 65 1.38 0.32 -17.68
N ASN A 66 0.76 1.48 -17.91
CA ASN A 66 1.11 2.72 -17.24
C ASN A 66 0.47 2.76 -15.86
N TYR A 67 1.20 2.32 -14.83
CA TYR A 67 0.74 2.40 -13.44
C TYR A 67 0.82 3.85 -12.90
N PRO A 68 -0.14 4.26 -12.04
CA PRO A 68 -0.06 5.55 -11.37
C PRO A 68 1.22 5.61 -10.52
N ALA A 69 1.88 6.77 -10.46
CA ALA A 69 3.00 6.92 -9.54
C ALA A 69 2.42 7.13 -8.15
N VAL A 70 2.79 6.28 -7.19
CA VAL A 70 2.27 6.31 -5.82
C VAL A 70 3.39 6.70 -4.87
N THR A 71 3.08 7.64 -3.98
CA THR A 71 4.01 8.15 -2.98
C THR A 71 3.42 7.99 -1.60
N ILE A 72 4.23 7.51 -0.66
CA ILE A 72 3.90 7.48 0.77
C ILE A 72 4.55 8.70 1.43
N ASP A 73 3.73 9.60 1.95
CA ASP A 73 4.13 10.78 2.68
C ASP A 73 3.88 10.56 4.17
N LYS A 74 4.90 10.01 4.85
CA LYS A 74 4.85 9.68 6.27
C LYS A 74 4.69 10.92 7.15
N ALA A 75 5.27 12.06 6.75
CA ALA A 75 5.17 13.30 7.53
C ALA A 75 3.74 13.83 7.60
N ASN A 76 2.92 13.56 6.58
CA ASN A 76 1.53 14.02 6.50
C ASN A 76 0.50 12.89 6.62
N ASN A 77 0.92 11.68 7.01
CA ASN A 77 0.05 10.51 7.18
C ASN A 77 -0.85 10.28 5.95
N ARG A 78 -0.25 10.23 4.75
CA ARG A 78 -1.01 10.01 3.51
C ARG A 78 -0.27 9.19 2.47
N ILE A 79 -1.04 8.52 1.64
CA ILE A 79 -0.60 7.91 0.37
C ILE A 79 -1.23 8.75 -0.74
N THR A 80 -0.43 9.20 -1.69
CA THR A 80 -0.88 9.98 -2.84
C THR A 80 -0.59 9.26 -4.14
N TRP A 81 -1.40 9.49 -5.16
CA TRP A 81 -1.14 9.00 -6.51
C TRP A 81 -1.36 10.09 -7.54
N THR A 82 -0.57 10.04 -8.62
CA THR A 82 -0.66 11.01 -9.70
C THR A 82 -1.80 10.69 -10.66
N ALA A 83 -2.42 11.75 -11.20
CA ALA A 83 -3.29 11.61 -12.36
C ALA A 83 -2.45 11.08 -13.53
N ARG A 84 -3.02 10.13 -14.27
CA ARG A 84 -2.44 9.68 -15.54
C ARG A 84 -3.53 9.68 -16.60
N PRO A 85 -3.66 10.78 -17.37
CA PRO A 85 -4.57 10.80 -18.50
C PRO A 85 -4.12 9.75 -19.53
N GLN A 86 -5.07 9.22 -20.27
CA GLN A 86 -4.82 8.25 -21.34
C GLN A 86 -3.90 8.88 -22.40
N VAL A 87 -2.71 8.32 -22.61
CA VAL A 87 -1.74 8.82 -23.61
C VAL A 87 -1.66 7.85 -24.78
N GLY A 88 -2.16 8.27 -25.94
CA GLY A 88 -2.12 7.47 -27.17
C GLY A 88 -2.93 6.18 -27.06
N GLN A 89 -2.37 5.05 -27.51
CA GLN A 89 -3.02 3.73 -27.45
C GLN A 89 -2.90 3.04 -26.07
N PHE A 90 -2.17 3.62 -25.12
CA PHE A 90 -2.03 3.03 -23.78
C PHE A 90 -3.33 3.25 -23.00
N VAL A 91 -4.09 2.17 -22.81
CA VAL A 91 -5.31 2.17 -22.00
C VAL A 91 -4.92 2.10 -20.53
N PHE A 92 -5.38 3.09 -19.75
CA PHE A 92 -5.30 3.00 -18.29
C PHE A 92 -6.44 2.12 -17.81
N TYR A 93 -6.12 1.16 -16.95
CA TYR A 93 -7.12 0.30 -16.33
C TYR A 93 -7.24 0.65 -14.86
N PRO A 94 -8.47 0.86 -14.35
CA PRO A 94 -8.67 1.16 -12.95
C PRO A 94 -8.12 0.02 -12.10
N MET A 95 -7.44 0.38 -11.01
CA MET A 95 -6.84 -0.56 -10.09
C MET A 95 -7.45 -0.39 -8.70
N GLN A 96 -7.57 -1.47 -7.96
CA GLN A 96 -7.83 -1.44 -6.54
C GLN A 96 -6.51 -1.25 -5.79
N MET A 97 -6.31 -0.09 -5.19
CA MET A 97 -5.26 0.08 -4.19
C MET A 97 -5.74 -0.47 -2.86
N VAL A 98 -5.05 -1.46 -2.33
CA VAL A 98 -5.23 -1.99 -0.98
C VAL A 98 -4.10 -1.43 -0.13
N TYR A 99 -4.40 -0.85 1.03
CA TYR A 99 -3.40 -0.17 1.85
C TYR A 99 -3.52 -0.51 3.34
N GLY A 100 -2.42 -0.33 4.04
CA GLY A 100 -2.33 -0.61 5.46
C GLY A 100 -1.08 -0.04 6.12
N VAL A 101 -0.80 -0.54 7.32
CA VAL A 101 0.42 -0.29 8.07
C VAL A 101 1.00 -1.61 8.55
N TYR A 102 2.30 -1.65 8.77
CA TYR A 102 2.91 -2.60 9.71
C TYR A 102 2.79 -1.97 11.10
#